data_AF-A0A1L9VL09-F1
#
_entry.id   AF-A0A1L9VL09-F1
#
_cell.length_a   1.000
_cell.length_b   1.000
_cell.length_c   1.000
_cell.angle_alpha   90.00
_cell.angle_beta   90.00
_cell.angle_gamma   90.00
#
_symmetry.space_group_name_H-M   'P 1'
#
loop_
_entity.id
_entity.type
_entity.pdbx_description
1 polymer ?
#
loop_
_entity_poly.entity_id
_entity_poly.type
_entity_poly.pdbx_seq_one_letter_code
_entity_poly.pdbx_strand_id
1 'polypeptide(L)'
;MNCCGLCGHGFGADSLGSTVDSTRIFAEHDEWAKSYEKNNCVIGKPEDLNDIYFDIPWMWERLHRANDYTLSGVTLNTWSWDHYRFHFTSDSGELVMGDTTKWMDRALAVYLGGPVNRPAYGTVAYPMHERCWAFMTRILDVGLIESNLFLFTKVLYQRMKDTKGANKFLIDEKQYWKQPGQKYYMNLALKDPAKYAKICEGKMKALEGCLDYAFAPRDPFNVPELPGLLSDLEESHKKKDPKGNTKEIKAWKPRTPRCHRMGLRPSTFDVCRIEAPIEIIIMIMDYLPSLRDIKTLMWVFPQWRYMVPQTCWRDRFIRELALNELAQNANALNWRYLYFNADALLAKSHGWLFRRHVLGSLEKTKVAFLKSVNPEPKRKPTLKPKPKRKSKSKAKSK
;
A
#
# COMPACT_ATOMS: atom_id res chain seq x y z
N MET A 1 -19.05 -6.53 8.65
CA MET A 1 -17.62 -6.16 8.55
C MET A 1 -17.54 -5.34 7.31
N ASN A 2 -17.50 -4.02 7.45
CA ASN A 2 -17.52 -3.11 6.32
C ASN A 2 -16.09 -2.59 6.25
N CYS A 3 -15.15 -3.39 5.75
CA CYS A 3 -13.76 -2.97 5.59
C CYS A 3 -13.12 -3.60 4.35
N CYS A 4 -12.17 -2.90 3.76
CA CYS A 4 -11.51 -3.31 2.53
C CYS A 4 -10.76 -4.61 2.75
N GLY A 5 -10.98 -5.60 1.88
CA GLY A 5 -10.35 -6.92 2.01
C GLY A 5 -8.83 -6.89 1.94
N LEU A 6 -8.25 -5.79 1.45
CA LEU A 6 -6.82 -5.62 1.30
C LEU A 6 -6.18 -4.77 2.41
N CYS A 7 -6.56 -3.50 2.52
CA CYS A 7 -5.95 -2.60 3.51
C CYS A 7 -6.55 -2.75 4.91
N GLY A 8 -7.74 -3.37 5.03
CA GLY A 8 -8.47 -3.51 6.28
C GLY A 8 -9.14 -2.21 6.76
N HIS A 9 -9.01 -1.10 6.03
CA HIS A 9 -9.66 0.16 6.36
C HIS A 9 -11.18 0.04 6.19
N GLY A 10 -11.95 0.63 7.12
CA GLY A 10 -13.40 0.53 7.16
C GLY A 10 -14.09 1.31 6.04
N PHE A 11 -15.13 0.77 5.44
CA PHE A 11 -16.08 1.54 4.66
C PHE A 11 -16.96 2.28 5.66
N GLY A 12 -16.63 3.54 5.91
CA GLY A 12 -17.34 4.35 6.90
C GLY A 12 -18.85 4.38 6.63
N ALA A 13 -19.64 3.87 7.58
CA ALA A 13 -21.09 4.01 7.59
C ALA A 13 -21.55 5.31 8.31
N ASP A 14 -20.64 6.06 8.95
CA ASP A 14 -21.02 7.06 9.94
C ASP A 14 -20.84 8.52 9.50
N SER A 15 -22.00 9.14 9.26
CA SER A 15 -22.44 10.46 9.75
C SER A 15 -21.51 11.68 9.67
N LEU A 16 -21.02 11.99 8.47
CA LEU A 16 -20.98 13.41 8.07
C LEU A 16 -22.27 13.71 7.33
N GLY A 17 -23.30 14.06 8.10
CA GLY A 17 -24.51 14.64 7.57
C GLY A 17 -24.16 15.79 6.63
N SER A 18 -24.81 15.79 5.48
CA SER A 18 -24.57 16.61 4.29
C SER A 18 -23.49 16.05 3.35
N THR A 19 -23.97 15.47 2.24
CA THR A 19 -23.75 15.85 0.81
C THR A 19 -22.63 16.81 0.40
N VAL A 20 -21.82 17.36 1.31
CA VAL A 20 -21.12 18.63 1.11
C VAL A 20 -19.70 18.51 0.56
N ASP A 21 -19.08 17.33 0.47
CA ASP A 21 -17.63 17.32 0.17
C ASP A 21 -17.13 16.23 -0.79
N SER A 22 -17.99 15.32 -1.25
CA SER A 22 -17.63 14.47 -2.39
C SER A 22 -17.89 15.14 -3.73
N THR A 23 -18.64 16.24 -3.77
CA THR A 23 -18.89 17.00 -5.01
C THR A 23 -17.69 17.82 -5.44
N ARG A 24 -16.78 18.11 -4.49
CA ARG A 24 -15.55 18.86 -4.77
C ARG A 24 -14.62 18.14 -5.76
N ILE A 25 -14.62 16.80 -5.78
CA ILE A 25 -13.88 16.03 -6.79
C ILE A 25 -14.31 16.42 -8.21
N PHE A 26 -15.57 16.81 -8.39
CA PHE A 26 -16.10 17.21 -9.69
C PHE A 26 -15.66 18.63 -10.04
N ALA A 27 -15.47 19.51 -9.07
CA ALA A 27 -15.02 20.89 -9.31
C ALA A 27 -13.55 20.98 -9.75
N GLU A 28 -12.74 19.95 -9.47
CA GLU A 28 -11.32 19.89 -9.88
C GLU A 28 -11.16 19.52 -11.37
N HIS A 29 -12.23 19.07 -12.03
CA HIS A 29 -12.21 18.70 -13.45
C HIS A 29 -13.44 19.23 -14.18
N ASP A 30 -13.26 20.20 -15.08
CA ASP A 30 -14.37 20.93 -15.75
C ASP A 30 -15.42 20.00 -16.38
N GLU A 31 -15.00 18.89 -16.98
CA GLU A 31 -15.93 17.93 -17.58
C GLU A 31 -16.76 17.19 -16.53
N TRP A 32 -16.15 16.89 -15.38
CA TRP A 32 -16.82 16.22 -14.27
C TRP A 32 -17.78 17.17 -13.59
N ALA A 33 -17.41 18.44 -13.40
CA ALA A 33 -18.29 19.49 -12.90
C ALA A 33 -19.55 19.60 -13.78
N LYS A 34 -19.38 19.72 -15.11
CA LYS A 34 -20.49 19.82 -16.07
C LYS A 34 -21.36 18.56 -16.07
N SER A 35 -20.75 17.37 -16.03
CA SER A 35 -21.51 16.11 -15.96
C SER A 35 -22.31 16.03 -14.67
N TYR A 36 -21.69 16.39 -13.53
CA TYR A 36 -22.34 16.34 -12.24
C TYR A 36 -23.49 17.35 -12.15
N GLU A 37 -23.32 18.60 -12.60
CA GLU A 37 -24.39 19.60 -12.62
C GLU A 37 -25.58 19.15 -13.48
N LYS A 38 -25.32 18.50 -14.62
CA LYS A 38 -26.36 18.03 -15.53
C LYS A 38 -27.09 16.79 -15.01
N ASN A 39 -26.34 15.82 -14.49
CA ASN A 39 -26.84 14.46 -14.25
C ASN A 39 -26.90 14.09 -12.76
N ASN A 40 -26.40 14.92 -11.86
CA ASN A 40 -26.05 14.59 -10.46
C ASN A 40 -25.09 13.38 -10.34
N CYS A 41 -24.39 13.05 -11.41
CA CYS A 41 -23.40 11.99 -11.46
C CYS A 41 -22.33 12.25 -12.53
N VAL A 42 -21.17 11.64 -12.32
CA VAL A 42 -20.06 11.59 -13.26
C VAL A 42 -19.86 10.14 -13.66
N ILE A 43 -19.82 9.91 -14.96
CA ILE A 43 -19.50 8.63 -15.56
C ILE A 43 -18.19 8.80 -16.28
N GLY A 44 -17.24 7.92 -15.98
CA GLY A 44 -15.92 7.95 -16.58
C GLY A 44 -15.32 6.56 -16.57
N LYS A 45 -14.00 6.52 -16.63
CA LYS A 45 -13.23 5.29 -16.52
C LYS A 45 -12.43 5.27 -15.22
N PRO A 46 -12.21 4.11 -14.62
CA PRO A 46 -11.35 3.99 -13.43
C PRO A 46 -9.95 4.56 -13.64
N GLU A 47 -9.41 4.48 -14.86
CA GLU A 47 -8.09 5.01 -15.20
C GLU A 47 -8.00 6.53 -15.01
N ASP A 48 -9.11 7.26 -15.16
CA ASP A 48 -9.17 8.71 -14.97
C ASP A 48 -8.78 9.11 -13.54
N LEU A 49 -8.94 8.20 -12.56
CA LEU A 49 -8.54 8.42 -11.17
C LEU A 49 -7.03 8.37 -10.95
N ASN A 50 -6.24 7.84 -11.90
CA ASN A 50 -4.79 7.81 -11.80
C ASN A 50 -4.16 9.19 -11.97
N ASP A 51 -4.79 10.05 -12.78
CA ASP A 51 -4.32 11.40 -13.07
C ASP A 51 -4.80 12.41 -12.02
N ILE A 52 -5.73 11.99 -11.14
CA ILE A 52 -6.29 12.82 -10.09
C ILE A 52 -5.54 12.60 -8.80
N TYR A 53 -4.99 13.70 -8.30
CA TYR A 53 -4.56 13.78 -6.91
C TYR A 53 -5.75 14.15 -6.04
N PHE A 54 -6.06 13.30 -5.07
CA PHE A 54 -7.07 13.63 -4.08
C PHE A 54 -6.50 14.62 -3.08
N ASP A 55 -6.71 15.91 -3.33
CA ASP A 55 -6.41 16.99 -2.38
C ASP A 55 -7.09 16.74 -1.02
N ILE A 56 -8.22 16.02 -1.04
CA ILE A 56 -8.95 15.58 0.12
C ILE A 56 -8.48 14.15 0.49
N PRO A 57 -7.72 13.99 1.59
CA PRO A 57 -7.02 12.74 1.87
C PRO A 57 -7.93 11.54 2.10
N TRP A 58 -9.15 11.74 2.57
CA TRP A 58 -10.10 10.66 2.83
C TRP A 58 -10.94 10.26 1.61
N MET A 59 -10.80 10.97 0.47
CA MET A 59 -11.66 10.77 -0.70
C MET A 59 -11.41 9.45 -1.40
N TRP A 60 -10.16 9.00 -1.47
CA TRP A 60 -9.82 7.70 -2.05
C TRP A 60 -10.46 6.53 -1.27
N GLU A 61 -10.73 6.72 0.03
CA GLU A 61 -11.41 5.74 0.88
C GLU A 61 -12.91 5.66 0.63
N ARG A 62 -13.44 6.42 -0.33
CA ARG A 62 -14.84 6.35 -0.74
C ARG A 62 -15.03 5.75 -2.12
N LEU A 63 -13.94 5.51 -2.85
CA LEU A 63 -13.97 4.90 -4.18
C LEU A 63 -13.75 3.41 -4.05
N HIS A 64 -14.71 2.62 -4.53
CA HIS A 64 -14.75 1.20 -4.28
C HIS A 64 -15.14 0.38 -5.49
N ARG A 65 -14.66 -0.85 -5.51
CA ARG A 65 -15.22 -1.94 -6.28
C ARG A 65 -15.84 -2.96 -5.35
N ALA A 66 -16.88 -3.62 -5.82
CA ALA A 66 -17.42 -4.84 -5.28
C ALA A 66 -16.85 -6.04 -6.03
N ASN A 67 -16.54 -7.09 -5.28
CA ASN A 67 -16.23 -8.40 -5.84
C ASN A 67 -17.19 -9.44 -5.29
N ASP A 68 -18.09 -9.91 -6.13
CA ASP A 68 -19.09 -10.94 -5.83
C ASP A 68 -18.94 -12.16 -6.76
N TYR A 69 -17.70 -12.46 -7.15
CA TYR A 69 -17.36 -13.35 -8.27
C TYR A 69 -17.58 -12.75 -9.66
N THR A 70 -18.06 -11.50 -9.72
CA THR A 70 -17.80 -10.57 -10.82
C THR A 70 -17.09 -9.34 -10.25
N LEU A 71 -16.27 -8.70 -11.07
CA LEU A 71 -15.62 -7.44 -10.70
C LEU A 71 -16.53 -6.30 -11.12
N SER A 72 -17.01 -5.51 -10.17
CA SER A 72 -17.79 -4.33 -10.50
C SER A 72 -16.89 -3.20 -11.02
N GLY A 73 -17.50 -2.20 -11.63
CA GLY A 73 -16.84 -0.92 -11.82
C GLY A 73 -16.65 -0.17 -10.50
N VAL A 74 -16.12 1.04 -10.61
CA VAL A 74 -15.79 1.88 -9.45
C VAL A 74 -16.98 2.74 -9.12
N THR A 75 -17.38 2.75 -7.85
CA THR A 75 -18.36 3.72 -7.38
C THR A 75 -17.87 4.53 -6.19
N LEU A 76 -18.26 5.80 -6.20
CA LEU A 76 -18.18 6.63 -5.01
C LEU A 76 -19.30 6.20 -4.06
N ASN A 77 -18.95 5.80 -2.84
CA ASN A 77 -19.92 5.50 -1.80
C ASN A 77 -20.72 6.76 -1.44
N THR A 78 -21.88 6.91 -2.07
CA THR A 78 -22.89 7.89 -1.68
C THR A 78 -23.85 7.23 -0.71
N TRP A 79 -24.04 7.87 0.45
CA TRP A 79 -25.02 7.47 1.45
C TRP A 79 -26.36 7.09 0.80
N SER A 80 -26.70 5.80 0.83
CA SER A 80 -28.07 5.34 0.67
C SER A 80 -28.69 5.21 2.06
N TRP A 81 -29.99 5.50 2.18
CA TRP A 81 -30.73 5.35 3.44
C TRP A 81 -30.76 3.90 3.93
N ASP A 82 -30.47 2.94 3.05
CA ASP A 82 -30.24 1.54 3.36
C ASP A 82 -28.75 1.31 3.62
N HIS A 83 -28.33 1.53 4.88
CA HIS A 83 -26.93 1.48 5.36
C HIS A 83 -26.14 0.19 5.03
N TYR A 84 -26.76 -0.80 4.40
CA TYR A 84 -26.17 -2.07 4.04
C TYR A 84 -26.21 -2.39 2.54
N ARG A 85 -26.90 -1.57 1.73
CA ARG A 85 -27.04 -1.78 0.29
C ARG A 85 -26.25 -0.73 -0.49
N PHE A 86 -25.31 -1.22 -1.27
CA PHE A 86 -24.42 -0.43 -2.10
C PHE A 86 -24.73 -0.67 -3.56
N HIS A 87 -24.60 0.38 -4.36
CA HIS A 87 -24.84 0.35 -5.79
C HIS A 87 -23.49 0.44 -6.51
N PHE A 88 -23.23 -0.56 -7.34
CA PHE A 88 -22.06 -0.59 -8.22
C PHE A 88 -22.50 -0.68 -9.67
N THR A 89 -21.71 -0.18 -10.62
CA THR A 89 -21.93 -0.54 -12.03
C THR A 89 -21.46 -1.98 -12.27
N SER A 90 -22.19 -2.73 -13.10
CA SER A 90 -21.81 -4.08 -13.50
C SER A 90 -20.61 -4.12 -14.46
N ASP A 91 -20.29 -3.00 -15.12
CA ASP A 91 -19.15 -2.91 -16.03
C ASP A 91 -17.87 -2.57 -15.24
N SER A 92 -16.89 -3.48 -15.24
CA SER A 92 -15.61 -3.29 -14.55
C SER A 92 -14.79 -2.12 -15.10
N GLY A 93 -15.03 -1.71 -16.34
CA GLY A 93 -14.38 -0.57 -16.99
C GLY A 93 -15.05 0.77 -16.73
N GLU A 94 -16.15 0.81 -15.98
CA GLU A 94 -16.92 2.04 -15.73
C GLU A 94 -16.66 2.59 -14.32
N LEU A 95 -16.57 3.91 -14.22
CA LEU A 95 -16.52 4.68 -12.99
C LEU A 95 -17.81 5.49 -12.89
N VAL A 96 -18.55 5.35 -11.79
CA VAL A 96 -19.74 6.16 -11.51
C VAL A 96 -19.62 6.84 -10.16
N MET A 97 -19.65 8.17 -10.15
CA MET A 97 -19.58 8.96 -8.92
C MET A 97 -20.77 9.89 -8.81
N GLY A 98 -21.35 10.02 -7.61
CA GLY A 98 -22.55 10.85 -7.39
C GLY A 98 -23.78 10.01 -7.09
N ASP A 99 -24.97 10.54 -7.37
CA ASP A 99 -26.23 9.91 -6.98
C ASP A 99 -26.53 8.64 -7.79
N THR A 100 -26.17 7.49 -7.20
CA THR A 100 -26.37 6.16 -7.81
C THR A 100 -27.83 5.75 -7.90
N THR A 101 -28.77 6.45 -7.24
CA THR A 101 -30.21 6.13 -7.32
C THR A 101 -30.81 6.44 -8.68
N LYS A 102 -30.22 7.39 -9.42
CA LYS A 102 -30.60 7.69 -10.81
C LYS A 102 -30.11 6.63 -11.81
N TRP A 103 -29.33 5.66 -11.33
CA TRP A 103 -28.67 4.62 -12.11
C TRP A 103 -29.17 3.21 -11.77
N MET A 104 -30.29 3.10 -11.05
CA MET A 104 -30.78 1.81 -10.53
C MET A 104 -30.95 0.73 -11.59
N ASP A 105 -31.34 1.07 -12.83
CA ASP A 105 -31.56 0.09 -13.91
C ASP A 105 -30.27 -0.62 -14.36
N ARG A 106 -29.10 -0.03 -14.08
CA ARG A 106 -27.77 -0.59 -14.41
C ARG A 106 -26.93 -0.92 -13.17
N ALA A 107 -27.46 -0.61 -11.99
CA ALA A 107 -26.73 -0.77 -10.75
C ALA A 107 -26.86 -2.20 -10.20
N LEU A 108 -25.73 -2.84 -9.98
CA LEU A 108 -25.62 -4.01 -9.14
C LEU A 108 -25.80 -3.61 -7.68
N ALA A 109 -26.96 -3.96 -7.11
CA ALA A 109 -27.24 -3.78 -5.69
C ALA A 109 -26.62 -4.92 -4.88
N VAL A 110 -25.59 -4.64 -4.08
CA VAL A 110 -24.90 -5.64 -3.26
C VAL A 110 -24.93 -5.29 -1.80
N TYR A 111 -24.92 -6.33 -0.98
CA TYR A 111 -24.69 -6.22 0.46
C TYR A 111 -23.21 -6.42 0.75
N LEU A 112 -22.60 -5.52 1.52
CA LEU A 112 -21.20 -5.68 1.90
C LEU A 112 -21.06 -6.76 2.97
N GLY A 113 -20.36 -7.83 2.63
CA GLY A 113 -20.33 -9.05 3.43
C GLY A 113 -19.50 -8.96 4.71
N GLY A 114 -20.16 -9.07 5.86
CA GLY A 114 -19.63 -9.78 7.03
C GLY A 114 -20.34 -11.13 7.21
N PRO A 115 -19.71 -12.15 7.83
CA PRO A 115 -20.30 -13.48 7.98
C PRO A 115 -21.60 -13.55 8.79
N VAL A 116 -21.95 -12.47 9.51
CA VAL A 116 -23.03 -12.49 10.52
C VAL A 116 -24.39 -12.11 9.93
N ASN A 117 -24.43 -11.38 8.81
CA ASN A 117 -25.66 -10.88 8.20
C ASN A 117 -25.68 -11.16 6.70
N ARG A 118 -25.79 -12.45 6.30
CA ARG A 118 -26.24 -12.72 4.93
C ARG A 118 -27.74 -12.46 4.91
N PRO A 119 -28.24 -11.46 4.18
CA PRO A 119 -29.67 -11.35 3.99
C PRO A 119 -30.17 -12.63 3.33
N ALA A 120 -31.39 -13.05 3.67
CA ALA A 120 -32.02 -14.23 3.06
C ALA A 120 -32.10 -14.11 1.53
N TYR A 121 -32.05 -12.88 1.01
CA TYR A 121 -32.10 -12.54 -0.40
C TYR A 121 -31.09 -11.41 -0.67
N GLY A 122 -30.15 -11.64 -1.60
CA GLY A 122 -29.21 -10.62 -2.07
C GLY A 122 -27.79 -11.13 -2.28
N THR A 123 -27.08 -10.50 -3.21
CA THR A 123 -25.69 -10.82 -3.52
C THR A 123 -24.76 -10.19 -2.48
N VAL A 124 -23.83 -10.99 -1.95
CA VAL A 124 -22.84 -10.53 -0.98
C VAL A 124 -21.54 -10.27 -1.71
N ALA A 125 -21.12 -9.01 -1.71
CA ALA A 125 -19.87 -8.59 -2.31
C ALA A 125 -18.79 -8.33 -1.24
N TYR A 126 -17.54 -8.49 -1.67
CA TYR A 126 -16.35 -8.14 -0.92
C TYR A 126 -15.78 -6.83 -1.46
N PRO A 127 -16.02 -5.71 -0.76
CA PRO A 127 -15.58 -4.41 -1.19
C PRO A 127 -14.05 -4.23 -1.10
N MET A 128 -13.49 -3.50 -2.07
CA MET A 128 -12.09 -3.10 -2.14
C MET A 128 -12.00 -1.64 -2.56
N HIS A 129 -11.12 -0.86 -1.94
CA HIS A 129 -10.85 0.51 -2.42
C HIS A 129 -10.26 0.49 -3.83
N GLU A 130 -10.59 1.49 -4.65
CA GLU A 130 -10.06 1.54 -6.01
C GLU A 130 -8.54 1.63 -6.03
N ARG A 131 -7.96 2.44 -5.13
CA ARG A 131 -6.50 2.47 -4.96
C ARG A 131 -5.95 1.10 -4.51
N CYS A 132 -6.65 0.36 -3.66
CA CYS A 132 -6.22 -1.00 -3.31
C CYS A 132 -6.21 -1.94 -4.53
N TRP A 133 -7.21 -1.83 -5.40
CA TRP A 133 -7.29 -2.57 -6.66
C TRP A 133 -6.16 -2.18 -7.61
N ALA A 134 -5.95 -0.89 -7.87
CA ALA A 134 -4.89 -0.39 -8.74
C ALA A 134 -3.49 -0.83 -8.28
N PHE A 135 -3.23 -0.97 -6.98
CA PHE A 135 -1.97 -1.56 -6.52
C PHE A 135 -1.87 -3.06 -6.81
N MET A 136 -2.98 -3.78 -6.67
CA MET A 136 -3.01 -5.22 -6.92
C MET A 136 -2.69 -5.53 -8.38
N THR A 137 -3.30 -4.80 -9.31
CA THR A 137 -3.10 -5.01 -10.75
C THR A 137 -1.70 -4.66 -11.24
N ARG A 138 -0.90 -3.93 -10.45
CA ARG A 138 0.52 -3.70 -10.72
C ARG A 138 1.40 -4.90 -10.36
N ILE A 139 0.97 -5.77 -9.45
CA ILE A 139 1.79 -6.89 -8.94
C ILE A 139 1.28 -8.26 -9.38
N LEU A 140 0.04 -8.32 -9.87
CA LEU A 140 -0.65 -9.50 -10.37
C LEU A 140 -1.29 -9.17 -11.71
N ASP A 141 -1.20 -10.12 -12.65
CA ASP A 141 -1.87 -10.03 -13.94
C ASP A 141 -3.40 -9.97 -13.77
N VAL A 142 -4.04 -9.02 -14.44
CA VAL A 142 -5.49 -8.80 -14.34
C VAL A 142 -6.26 -10.00 -14.90
N GLY A 143 -5.83 -10.52 -16.06
CA GLY A 143 -6.46 -11.70 -16.69
C GLY A 143 -6.38 -12.93 -15.81
N LEU A 144 -5.28 -13.11 -15.07
CA LEU A 144 -5.13 -14.18 -14.07
C LEU A 144 -6.11 -14.03 -12.91
N ILE A 145 -6.28 -12.80 -12.39
CA ILE A 145 -7.25 -12.51 -11.32
C ILE A 145 -8.67 -12.80 -11.82
N GLU A 146 -9.05 -12.28 -12.98
CA GLU A 146 -10.39 -12.44 -13.56
C GLU A 146 -10.72 -13.91 -13.85
N SER A 147 -9.78 -14.65 -14.45
CA SER A 147 -9.94 -16.09 -14.73
C SER A 147 -10.06 -16.95 -13.46
N ASN A 148 -9.66 -16.42 -12.30
CA ASN A 148 -9.67 -17.11 -11.01
C ASN A 148 -10.36 -16.29 -9.91
N LEU A 149 -11.35 -15.46 -10.29
CA LEU A 149 -11.91 -14.46 -9.40
C LEU A 149 -12.48 -15.07 -8.11
N PHE A 150 -13.11 -16.24 -8.21
CA PHE A 150 -13.56 -17.02 -7.05
C PHE A 150 -12.46 -17.30 -6.02
N LEU A 151 -11.29 -17.76 -6.47
CA LEU A 151 -10.16 -18.05 -5.58
C LEU A 151 -9.59 -16.75 -5.00
N PHE A 152 -9.50 -15.71 -5.82
CA PHE A 152 -9.05 -14.39 -5.38
C PHE A 152 -9.93 -13.83 -4.27
N THR A 153 -11.25 -13.82 -4.47
CA THR A 153 -12.25 -13.37 -3.49
C THR A 153 -12.18 -14.17 -2.19
N LYS A 154 -12.01 -15.50 -2.30
CA LYS A 154 -11.83 -16.37 -1.14
C LYS A 154 -10.57 -16.02 -0.34
N VAL A 155 -9.45 -15.75 -1.03
CA VAL A 155 -8.21 -15.33 -0.39
C VAL A 155 -8.38 -13.96 0.27
N LEU A 156 -8.94 -12.97 -0.42
CA LEU A 156 -9.24 -11.66 0.16
C LEU A 156 -10.08 -11.77 1.43
N TYR A 157 -11.12 -12.61 1.41
CA TYR A 157 -11.96 -12.84 2.58
C TYR A 157 -11.19 -13.47 3.75
N GLN A 158 -10.32 -14.45 3.48
CA GLN A 158 -9.46 -15.02 4.52
C GLN A 158 -8.51 -13.98 5.09
N ARG A 159 -7.85 -13.20 4.21
CA ARG A 159 -6.93 -12.12 4.60
C ARG A 159 -7.63 -11.04 5.42
N MET A 160 -8.84 -10.66 5.04
CA MET A 160 -9.68 -9.72 5.79
C MET A 160 -9.89 -10.15 7.25
N LYS A 161 -10.06 -11.46 7.50
CA LYS A 161 -10.17 -12.01 8.85
C LYS A 161 -8.85 -11.94 9.62
N ASP A 162 -7.73 -12.11 8.94
CA ASP A 162 -6.39 -12.03 9.52
C ASP A 162 -5.97 -10.58 9.81
N THR A 163 -6.48 -9.62 9.05
CA THR A 163 -6.19 -8.18 9.19
C THR A 163 -7.06 -7.49 10.24
N LYS A 164 -7.85 -8.22 11.03
CA LYS A 164 -8.57 -7.67 12.18
C LYS A 164 -7.56 -6.98 13.11
N GLY A 165 -7.62 -5.65 13.17
CA GLY A 165 -6.66 -4.84 13.94
C GLY A 165 -5.82 -3.87 13.11
N ALA A 166 -5.98 -3.82 11.79
CA ALA A 166 -5.40 -2.75 10.95
C ALA A 166 -5.82 -1.34 11.39
N ASN A 167 -6.92 -1.21 12.15
CA ASN A 167 -7.31 0.02 12.85
C ASN A 167 -6.19 0.60 13.72
N LYS A 168 -5.14 -0.16 14.09
CA LYS A 168 -3.98 0.39 14.82
C LYS A 168 -3.12 1.33 13.98
N PHE A 169 -3.19 1.25 12.65
CA PHE A 169 -2.49 2.14 11.74
C PHE A 169 -3.31 3.39 11.37
N LEU A 170 -4.54 3.50 11.89
CA LEU A 170 -5.53 4.49 11.51
C LEU A 170 -6.00 5.19 12.79
N ILE A 171 -5.94 6.52 12.85
CA ILE A 171 -6.65 7.24 13.92
C ILE A 171 -8.16 7.04 13.72
N ASP A 172 -8.89 6.91 14.82
CA ASP A 172 -10.30 7.22 14.85
C ASP A 172 -10.49 8.72 14.58
N GLU A 173 -10.63 9.08 13.29
CA GLU A 173 -10.79 10.45 12.81
C GLU A 173 -11.86 11.22 13.60
N LYS A 174 -12.87 10.51 14.12
CA LYS A 174 -13.95 11.10 14.92
C LYS A 174 -13.46 11.69 16.23
N GLN A 175 -12.35 11.26 16.83
CA GLN A 175 -11.85 11.87 18.07
C GLN A 175 -11.11 13.19 17.81
N TYR A 176 -10.42 13.32 16.66
CA TYR A 176 -9.56 14.47 16.37
C TYR A 176 -10.27 15.57 15.59
N TRP A 177 -11.22 15.22 14.72
CA TRP A 177 -12.03 16.18 13.98
C TRP A 177 -13.29 16.65 14.73
N LYS A 178 -13.54 16.15 15.94
CA LYS A 178 -14.80 16.41 16.67
C LYS A 178 -14.98 17.80 17.26
N GLN A 179 -13.98 18.69 17.33
CA GLN A 179 -14.22 20.07 17.82
C GLN A 179 -13.29 21.09 17.14
N PRO A 180 -13.79 22.25 16.68
CA PRO A 180 -14.95 23.04 17.15
C PRO A 180 -16.06 23.22 16.10
N GLY A 181 -17.30 23.42 16.58
CA GLY A 181 -18.50 23.83 15.82
C GLY A 181 -18.53 23.35 14.37
N GLN A 182 -18.95 22.10 14.13
CA GLN A 182 -19.00 21.46 12.80
C GLN A 182 -19.42 22.41 11.67
N LYS A 183 -20.40 23.28 11.92
CA LYS A 183 -20.88 24.29 10.97
C LYS A 183 -19.80 25.27 10.48
N TYR A 184 -18.89 25.75 11.32
CA TYR A 184 -17.85 26.71 10.94
C TYR A 184 -16.80 26.05 10.02
N TYR A 185 -16.32 24.86 10.37
CA TYR A 185 -15.32 24.16 9.57
C TYR A 185 -15.91 23.59 8.28
N MET A 186 -17.15 23.11 8.30
CA MET A 186 -17.85 22.74 7.07
C MET A 186 -18.05 23.96 6.16
N ASN A 187 -18.48 25.11 6.71
CA ASN A 187 -18.59 26.34 5.93
C ASN A 187 -17.23 26.85 5.43
N LEU A 188 -16.15 26.62 6.16
CA LEU A 188 -14.81 27.05 5.77
C LEU A 188 -14.21 26.13 4.70
N ALA A 189 -14.38 24.81 4.81
CA ALA A 189 -14.01 23.86 3.77
C ALA A 189 -14.73 24.18 2.45
N LEU A 190 -15.99 24.63 2.53
CA LEU A 190 -16.77 25.06 1.37
C LEU A 190 -16.35 26.41 0.79
N LYS A 191 -16.13 27.41 1.64
CA LYS A 191 -15.91 28.80 1.19
C LYS A 191 -14.45 29.13 0.88
N ASP A 192 -13.51 28.46 1.54
CA ASP A 192 -12.08 28.72 1.42
C ASP A 192 -11.27 27.43 1.72
N PRO A 193 -11.19 26.51 0.74
CA PRO A 193 -10.57 25.20 0.91
C PRO A 193 -9.07 25.29 1.22
N ALA A 194 -8.38 26.25 0.62
CA ALA A 194 -6.96 26.48 0.88
C ALA A 194 -6.73 26.93 2.31
N LYS A 195 -7.59 27.82 2.85
CA LYS A 195 -7.54 28.21 4.26
C LYS A 195 -7.95 27.07 5.18
N TYR A 196 -8.95 26.26 4.81
CA TYR A 196 -9.30 25.07 5.58
C TYR A 196 -8.11 24.09 5.65
N ALA A 197 -7.51 23.74 4.52
CA ALA A 197 -6.32 22.88 4.45
C ALA A 197 -5.17 23.48 5.27
N LYS A 198 -4.91 24.78 5.13
CA LYS A 198 -3.88 25.50 5.91
C LYS A 198 -4.17 25.53 7.42
N ILE A 199 -5.43 25.59 7.83
CA ILE A 199 -5.83 25.48 9.25
C ILE A 199 -5.68 24.04 9.74
N CYS A 200 -6.03 23.05 8.93
CA CYS A 200 -5.80 21.64 9.25
C CYS A 200 -4.30 21.38 9.42
N GLU A 201 -3.49 21.80 8.46
CA GLU A 201 -2.02 21.77 8.54
C GLU A 201 -1.48 22.57 9.74
N GLY A 202 -2.05 23.74 10.02
CA GLY A 202 -1.66 24.59 11.14
C GLY A 202 -1.97 23.94 12.49
N LYS A 203 -3.14 23.31 12.63
CA LYS A 203 -3.50 22.52 13.81
C LYS A 203 -2.65 21.26 13.95
N MET A 204 -2.31 20.62 12.83
CA MET A 204 -1.37 19.51 12.80
C MET A 204 0.04 19.95 13.23
N LYS A 205 0.44 21.20 12.96
CA LYS A 205 1.73 21.79 13.38
C LYS A 205 1.74 22.30 14.82
N ALA A 206 0.61 22.78 15.35
CA ALA A 206 0.53 23.47 16.65
C ALA A 206 0.45 22.55 17.88
N LEU A 207 0.21 21.25 17.69
CA LEU A 207 0.26 20.29 18.79
C LEU A 207 1.71 19.82 19.01
N GLU A 208 2.42 20.55 19.89
CA GLU A 208 3.75 20.18 20.38
C GLU A 208 3.70 18.78 21.02
N GLY A 209 4.44 17.82 20.46
CA GLY A 209 4.43 16.41 20.88
C GLY A 209 3.41 15.51 20.15
N CYS A 210 2.54 16.04 19.27
CA CYS A 210 1.66 15.24 18.40
C CYS A 210 2.15 15.14 16.94
N LEU A 211 3.44 15.31 16.69
CA LEU A 211 4.06 14.77 15.45
C LEU A 211 3.86 13.24 15.32
N ASP A 212 3.45 12.57 16.40
CA ASP A 212 3.09 11.16 16.42
C ASP A 212 1.61 10.87 16.08
N TYR A 213 0.72 11.88 15.96
CA TYR A 213 -0.72 11.68 15.72
C TYR A 213 -1.36 12.47 14.55
N ALA A 214 -0.71 12.45 13.37
CA ALA A 214 -1.23 13.02 12.11
C ALA A 214 -1.86 11.97 11.16
N PHE A 215 -2.82 11.18 11.64
CA PHE A 215 -3.34 10.01 10.91
C PHE A 215 -4.71 10.25 10.24
N ALA A 216 -4.77 11.15 9.25
CA ALA A 216 -5.76 10.95 8.19
C ALA A 216 -5.18 9.88 7.24
N PRO A 217 -5.92 8.84 6.87
CA PRO A 217 -5.47 7.86 5.89
C PRO A 217 -5.18 8.56 4.56
N ARG A 218 -3.89 8.75 4.26
CA ARG A 218 -3.44 9.35 3.00
C ARG A 218 -3.65 8.38 1.86
N ASP A 219 -3.86 8.92 0.65
CA ASP A 219 -3.88 8.12 -0.56
C ASP A 219 -2.60 7.30 -0.62
N PRO A 220 -2.66 5.96 -0.53
CA PRO A 220 -1.45 5.17 -0.53
C PRO A 220 -0.73 5.29 -1.88
N PHE A 221 -1.38 5.74 -2.96
CA PHE A 221 -0.76 6.04 -4.26
C PHE A 221 0.05 7.32 -4.26
N ASN A 222 -0.45 8.35 -3.59
CA ASN A 222 0.15 9.67 -3.63
C ASN A 222 0.53 10.12 -2.22
N VAL A 223 1.83 10.08 -1.94
CA VAL A 223 2.42 10.47 -0.65
C VAL A 223 3.00 11.87 -0.84
N PRO A 224 2.22 12.95 -0.67
CA PRO A 224 2.62 14.31 -1.00
C PRO A 224 3.79 14.82 -0.16
N GLU A 225 4.01 14.25 1.02
CA GLU A 225 5.15 14.59 1.87
C GLU A 225 6.47 14.00 1.35
N LEU A 226 6.43 13.03 0.45
CA LEU A 226 7.62 12.32 -0.02
C LEU A 226 8.65 13.27 -0.65
N PRO A 227 8.31 14.17 -1.59
CA PRO A 227 9.28 15.13 -2.14
C PRO A 227 9.93 16.02 -1.07
N GLY A 228 9.16 16.45 -0.07
CA GLY A 228 9.67 17.24 1.06
C GLY A 228 10.68 16.45 1.89
N LEU A 229 10.34 15.20 2.25
CA LEU A 229 11.22 14.32 3.02
C LEU A 229 12.53 14.01 2.27
N LEU A 230 12.44 13.80 0.94
CA LEU A 230 13.62 13.58 0.10
C LEU A 230 14.52 14.83 0.09
N SER A 231 13.93 16.02 0.00
CA SER A 231 14.66 17.30 0.00
C SER A 231 15.33 17.57 1.35
N ASP A 232 14.61 17.41 2.46
CA ASP A 232 15.13 17.59 3.83
C ASP A 232 16.33 16.69 4.12
N LEU A 233 16.28 15.45 3.61
CA LEU A 233 17.36 14.50 3.77
C LEU A 233 18.57 14.89 2.92
N GLU A 234 18.36 15.34 1.70
CA GLU A 234 19.44 15.82 0.84
C GLU A 234 20.13 17.04 1.47
N GLU A 235 19.37 18.00 1.99
CA GLU A 235 19.92 19.12 2.75
C GLU A 235 20.69 18.66 3.98
N SER A 236 20.14 17.72 4.74
CA SER A 236 20.80 17.16 5.92
C SER A 236 22.11 16.45 5.57
N HIS A 237 22.17 15.80 4.41
CA HIS A 237 23.39 15.19 3.88
C HIS A 237 24.41 16.26 3.48
N LYS A 238 23.99 17.27 2.70
CA LYS A 238 24.84 18.40 2.29
C LYS A 238 25.41 19.16 3.49
N LYS A 239 24.62 19.34 4.56
CA LYS A 239 25.04 19.99 5.82
C LYS A 239 26.04 19.14 6.61
N LYS A 240 25.99 17.81 6.50
CA LYS A 240 26.96 16.89 7.15
C LYS A 240 28.28 16.78 6.38
N ASP A 241 28.27 17.05 5.08
CA ASP A 241 29.44 17.16 4.21
C ASP A 241 29.67 18.62 3.72
N PRO A 242 29.79 19.62 4.62
CA PRO A 242 29.83 21.04 4.21
C PRO A 242 31.17 21.44 3.58
N LYS A 243 32.22 20.67 3.83
CA LYS A 243 33.48 20.79 3.11
C LYS A 243 33.37 19.78 1.99
N GLY A 244 33.25 20.26 0.75
CA GLY A 244 33.44 19.49 -0.49
C GLY A 244 34.85 18.90 -0.62
N ASN A 245 35.43 18.42 0.49
CA ASN A 245 36.44 17.40 0.48
C ASN A 245 35.80 16.17 -0.15
N THR A 246 35.89 16.11 -1.47
CA THR A 246 36.04 14.91 -2.28
C THR A 246 37.28 14.11 -1.85
N LYS A 247 37.60 14.06 -0.55
CA LYS A 247 38.22 12.87 0.01
C LYS A 247 37.10 11.85 -0.04
N GLU A 248 36.96 11.21 -1.21
CA GLU A 248 36.30 9.92 -1.37
C GLU A 248 36.35 9.22 -0.03
N ILE A 249 35.17 9.04 0.57
CA ILE A 249 34.91 8.44 1.87
C ILE A 249 36.12 7.61 2.26
N LYS A 250 37.02 8.18 3.09
CA LYS A 250 38.23 7.49 3.56
C LYS A 250 37.78 6.10 3.92
N ALA A 251 38.19 5.12 3.11
CA ALA A 251 37.58 3.80 2.96
C ALA A 251 36.75 3.47 4.19
N TRP A 252 35.41 3.47 4.07
CA TRP A 252 34.50 3.18 5.18
C TRP A 252 34.99 1.89 5.82
N LYS A 253 35.76 2.00 6.92
CA LYS A 253 36.46 0.86 7.48
C LYS A 253 35.34 -0.03 8.00
N PRO A 254 35.08 -1.20 7.38
CA PRO A 254 34.02 -2.06 7.84
C PRO A 254 34.27 -2.27 9.33
N ARG A 255 33.30 -1.94 10.19
CA ARG A 255 33.35 -2.43 11.56
C ARG A 255 33.32 -3.93 11.41
N THR A 256 34.48 -4.57 11.53
CA THR A 256 34.61 -6.02 11.49
C THR A 256 33.56 -6.55 12.46
N PRO A 257 32.64 -7.43 12.01
CA PRO A 257 31.67 -8.01 12.91
C PRO A 257 32.41 -8.56 14.12
N ARG A 258 31.96 -8.22 15.33
CA ARG A 258 32.34 -8.97 16.52
C ARG A 258 31.70 -10.36 16.40
N CYS A 259 32.15 -11.16 15.46
CA CYS A 259 31.92 -12.60 15.50
C CYS A 259 32.80 -13.09 16.64
N HIS A 260 32.16 -13.60 17.69
CA HIS A 260 32.85 -14.33 18.75
C HIS A 260 33.74 -15.38 18.09
N ARG A 261 35.04 -15.17 18.23
CA ARG A 261 36.10 -15.76 17.42
C ARG A 261 36.31 -17.21 17.85
N MET A 262 35.54 -18.14 17.30
CA MET A 262 35.98 -19.54 17.21
C MET A 262 37.08 -19.58 16.14
N GLY A 263 38.31 -19.85 16.56
CA GLY A 263 39.53 -19.74 15.75
C GLY A 263 39.59 -20.72 14.57
N LEU A 264 38.83 -20.43 13.51
CA LEU A 264 39.11 -20.94 12.17
C LEU A 264 40.18 -20.06 11.53
N ARG A 265 41.16 -20.69 10.86
CA ARG A 265 42.30 -20.02 10.22
C ARG A 265 41.82 -18.80 9.41
N PRO A 266 42.52 -17.64 9.45
CA PRO A 266 42.16 -16.49 8.63
C PRO A 266 42.14 -16.92 7.17
N SER A 267 40.95 -16.90 6.55
CA SER A 267 40.84 -17.01 5.11
C SER A 267 41.63 -15.85 4.51
N THR A 268 42.60 -16.15 3.63
CA THR A 268 43.37 -15.15 2.86
C THR A 268 42.53 -14.49 1.75
N PHE A 269 41.25 -14.85 1.65
CA PHE A 269 40.35 -14.34 0.65
C PHE A 269 39.85 -12.94 1.00
N ASP A 270 40.43 -11.93 0.35
CA ASP A 270 40.03 -10.53 0.48
C ASP A 270 38.86 -10.23 -0.48
N VAL A 271 37.65 -10.24 0.07
CA VAL A 271 36.41 -9.95 -0.66
C VAL A 271 36.42 -8.55 -1.30
N CYS A 272 37.21 -7.61 -0.77
CA CYS A 272 37.33 -6.26 -1.31
C CYS A 272 38.06 -6.24 -2.68
N ARG A 273 38.79 -7.31 -3.03
CA ARG A 273 39.50 -7.45 -4.31
C ARG A 273 38.67 -8.08 -5.40
N ILE A 274 37.44 -8.50 -5.11
CA ILE A 274 36.56 -9.05 -6.13
C ILE A 274 36.03 -7.89 -6.97
N GLU A 275 36.57 -7.78 -8.18
CA GLU A 275 36.11 -6.88 -9.22
C GLU A 275 35.15 -7.65 -10.12
N ALA A 276 33.96 -7.11 -10.31
CA ALA A 276 32.97 -7.63 -11.23
C ALA A 276 32.57 -6.50 -12.20
N PRO A 277 32.34 -6.80 -13.48
CA PRO A 277 31.75 -5.83 -14.40
C PRO A 277 30.44 -5.29 -13.85
N ILE A 278 30.15 -4.01 -14.08
CA ILE A 278 28.99 -3.30 -13.55
C ILE A 278 27.67 -3.98 -13.97
N GLU A 279 27.62 -4.53 -15.17
CA GLU A 279 26.49 -5.27 -15.72
C GLU A 279 26.19 -6.51 -14.88
N ILE A 280 27.25 -7.24 -14.48
CA ILE A 280 27.12 -8.43 -13.62
C ILE A 280 26.62 -8.04 -12.23
N ILE A 281 27.13 -6.95 -11.66
CA ILE A 281 26.66 -6.45 -10.35
C ILE A 281 25.17 -6.12 -10.42
N ILE A 282 24.73 -5.40 -11.46
CA ILE A 282 23.32 -5.04 -11.65
C ILE A 282 22.46 -6.28 -11.83
N MET A 283 22.90 -7.26 -12.65
CA MET A 283 22.21 -8.53 -12.81
C MET A 283 22.03 -9.25 -11.47
N ILE A 284 23.10 -9.39 -10.68
CA ILE A 284 23.02 -10.01 -9.34
C ILE A 284 22.00 -9.26 -8.48
N MET A 285 22.06 -7.93 -8.45
CA MET A 285 21.11 -7.13 -7.68
C MET A 285 19.67 -7.30 -8.17
N ASP A 286 19.41 -7.55 -9.47
CA ASP A 286 18.07 -7.77 -10.01
C ASP A 286 17.49 -9.13 -9.58
N TYR A 287 18.35 -10.11 -9.29
CA TYR A 287 17.94 -11.40 -8.73
C TYR A 287 17.73 -11.38 -7.22
N LEU A 288 18.13 -10.31 -6.52
CA LEU A 288 17.93 -10.20 -5.07
C LEU A 288 16.52 -9.65 -4.77
N PRO A 289 15.68 -10.41 -4.05
CA PRO A 289 14.26 -10.10 -3.90
C PRO A 289 13.98 -9.00 -2.87
N SER A 290 14.95 -8.62 -2.04
CA SER A 290 14.71 -7.67 -0.95
C SER A 290 15.81 -6.62 -0.80
N LEU A 291 15.39 -5.43 -0.36
CA LEU A 291 16.26 -4.35 0.08
C LEU A 291 17.31 -4.83 1.10
N ARG A 292 16.94 -5.79 1.97
CA ARG A 292 17.85 -6.36 2.98
C ARG A 292 18.97 -7.17 2.33
N ASP A 293 18.67 -7.94 1.29
CA ASP A 293 19.66 -8.75 0.58
C ASP A 293 20.62 -7.86 -0.19
N ILE A 294 20.10 -6.80 -0.84
CA ILE A 294 20.93 -5.79 -1.51
C ILE A 294 21.81 -5.05 -0.50
N LYS A 295 21.27 -4.65 0.65
CA LYS A 295 22.05 -4.05 1.74
C LYS A 295 23.16 -4.99 2.22
N THR A 296 22.88 -6.28 2.32
CA THR A 296 23.85 -7.31 2.71
C THR A 296 24.91 -7.48 1.63
N LEU A 297 24.53 -7.57 0.35
CA LEU A 297 25.47 -7.64 -0.77
C LEU A 297 26.43 -6.46 -0.76
N MET A 298 25.90 -5.24 -0.60
CA MET A 298 26.69 -4.01 -0.59
C MET A 298 27.51 -3.83 0.68
N TRP A 299 27.17 -4.55 1.74
CA TRP A 299 27.98 -4.65 2.96
C TRP A 299 29.14 -5.63 2.80
N VAL A 300 28.92 -6.76 2.09
CA VAL A 300 29.96 -7.76 1.76
C VAL A 300 30.93 -7.20 0.71
N PHE A 301 30.42 -6.49 -0.31
CA PHE A 301 31.17 -5.88 -1.40
C PHE A 301 31.04 -4.34 -1.38
N PRO A 302 31.66 -3.65 -0.42
CA PRO A 302 31.50 -2.20 -0.25
C PRO A 302 31.97 -1.39 -1.46
N GLN A 303 32.92 -1.90 -2.26
CA GLN A 303 33.41 -1.27 -3.47
C GLN A 303 32.34 -1.21 -4.58
N TRP A 304 31.47 -2.23 -4.68
CA TRP A 304 30.40 -2.28 -5.68
C TRP A 304 29.38 -1.15 -5.50
N ARG A 305 29.21 -0.64 -4.28
CA ARG A 305 28.29 0.46 -3.96
C ARG A 305 28.58 1.73 -4.77
N TYR A 306 29.83 1.97 -5.16
CA TYR A 306 30.24 3.15 -5.94
C TYR A 306 30.29 2.88 -7.44
N MET A 307 30.37 1.61 -7.83
CA MET A 307 30.36 1.21 -9.23
C MET A 307 28.96 1.34 -9.83
N VAL A 308 27.90 1.04 -9.07
CA VAL A 308 26.52 1.08 -9.57
C VAL A 308 26.05 2.51 -9.85
N PRO A 309 25.52 2.83 -11.05
CA PRO A 309 25.15 4.20 -11.42
C PRO A 309 23.95 4.70 -10.64
N GLN A 310 23.81 6.02 -10.47
CA GLN A 310 22.67 6.62 -9.77
C GLN A 310 21.33 6.31 -10.44
N THR A 311 21.30 6.18 -11.77
CA THR A 311 20.10 5.76 -12.53
C THR A 311 19.60 4.40 -12.05
N CYS A 312 20.48 3.42 -11.88
CA CYS A 312 20.10 2.10 -11.36
C CYS A 312 19.53 2.17 -9.94
N TRP A 313 20.13 2.99 -9.06
CA TRP A 313 19.59 3.21 -7.72
C TRP A 313 18.23 3.90 -7.72
N ARG A 314 18.03 4.89 -8.60
CA ARG A 314 16.74 5.57 -8.81
C ARG A 314 15.67 4.59 -9.27
N ASP A 315 15.96 3.83 -10.32
CA ASP A 315 14.99 2.92 -10.91
C ASP A 315 14.59 1.83 -9.92
N ARG A 316 15.55 1.30 -9.15
CA ARG A 316 15.25 0.39 -8.04
C ARG A 316 14.44 1.04 -6.95
N PHE A 317 14.80 2.25 -6.53
CA PHE A 317 14.05 2.99 -5.52
C PHE A 317 12.60 3.16 -5.97
N ILE A 318 12.34 3.66 -7.18
CA ILE A 318 11.00 3.82 -7.73
C ILE A 318 10.26 2.48 -7.80
N ARG A 319 10.89 1.44 -8.34
CA ARG A 319 10.31 0.10 -8.51
C ARG A 319 9.96 -0.58 -7.19
N GLU A 320 10.91 -0.65 -6.25
CA GLU A 320 10.71 -1.31 -4.95
C GLU A 320 9.73 -0.56 -4.06
N LEU A 321 9.70 0.77 -4.17
CA LEU A 321 8.75 1.61 -3.45
C LEU A 321 7.41 1.75 -4.20
N ALA A 322 7.29 1.14 -5.38
CA ALA A 322 6.15 1.17 -6.30
C ALA A 322 5.68 2.60 -6.69
N LEU A 323 6.57 3.59 -6.60
CA LEU A 323 6.25 5.00 -6.78
C LEU A 323 5.78 5.24 -8.22
N ASN A 324 4.78 6.11 -8.41
CA ASN A 324 4.54 6.70 -9.72
C ASN A 324 5.79 7.53 -10.06
N GLU A 325 6.25 7.46 -11.31
CA GLU A 325 7.54 7.99 -11.75
C GLU A 325 7.87 9.32 -11.06
N LEU A 326 8.94 9.33 -10.28
CA LEU A 326 9.40 10.57 -9.68
C LEU A 326 9.90 11.46 -10.82
N ALA A 327 9.26 12.62 -10.99
CA ALA A 327 9.63 13.66 -11.96
C ALA A 327 11.07 14.18 -11.77
N GLN A 328 11.76 13.75 -10.71
CA GLN A 328 13.13 14.12 -10.40
C GLN A 328 14.13 13.36 -11.27
N ASN A 329 15.04 14.11 -11.90
CA ASN A 329 16.15 13.60 -12.69
C ASN A 329 17.05 12.66 -11.85
N ALA A 330 17.63 11.64 -12.49
CA ALA A 330 18.65 10.76 -11.90
C ALA A 330 19.83 11.51 -11.25
N ASN A 331 20.14 12.73 -11.71
CA ASN A 331 21.20 13.55 -11.15
C ASN A 331 20.75 14.55 -10.07
N ALA A 332 19.43 14.66 -9.82
CA ALA A 332 18.90 15.64 -8.87
C ALA A 332 19.17 15.25 -7.41
N LEU A 333 19.33 13.95 -7.13
CA LEU A 333 19.47 13.41 -5.78
C LEU A 333 20.57 12.34 -5.73
N ASN A 334 21.15 12.14 -4.55
CA ASN A 334 21.98 10.98 -4.26
C ASN A 334 21.07 9.76 -4.01
N TRP A 335 20.50 9.20 -5.07
CA TRP A 335 19.58 8.06 -5.04
C TRP A 335 20.11 6.87 -4.27
N ARG A 336 21.41 6.62 -4.39
CA ARG A 336 22.07 5.61 -3.58
C ARG A 336 21.93 5.89 -2.08
N TYR A 337 22.26 7.10 -1.64
CA TYR A 337 22.11 7.46 -0.22
C TYR A 337 20.65 7.33 0.23
N LEU A 338 19.70 7.82 -0.58
CA LEU A 338 18.27 7.69 -0.31
C LEU A 338 17.84 6.23 -0.16
N TYR A 339 18.26 5.37 -1.09
CA TYR A 339 17.93 3.94 -1.09
C TYR A 339 18.36 3.25 0.21
N PHE A 340 19.57 3.51 0.69
CA PHE A 340 20.05 2.91 1.95
C PHE A 340 19.34 3.46 3.19
N ASN A 341 18.89 4.71 3.16
CA ASN A 341 18.24 5.40 4.28
C ASN A 341 16.71 5.46 4.15
N ALA A 342 16.13 4.82 3.14
CA ALA A 342 14.71 4.88 2.82
C ALA A 342 13.84 4.51 4.02
N ASP A 343 14.15 3.40 4.69
CA ASP A 343 13.41 2.96 5.88
C ASP A 343 13.38 4.03 6.98
N ALA A 344 14.53 4.66 7.27
CA ALA A 344 14.64 5.66 8.34
C ALA A 344 13.95 6.97 7.97
N LEU A 345 14.04 7.37 6.70
CA LEU A 345 13.37 8.55 6.17
C LEU A 345 11.86 8.37 6.20
N LEU A 346 11.40 7.23 5.71
CA LEU A 346 10.00 6.96 5.48
C LEU A 346 9.29 6.43 6.73
N ALA A 347 10.02 5.99 7.75
CA ALA A 347 9.46 5.61 9.05
C ALA A 347 8.69 6.76 9.73
N LYS A 348 8.95 8.01 9.33
CA LYS A 348 8.23 9.19 9.84
C LYS A 348 7.05 9.62 8.97
N SER A 349 6.89 9.07 7.77
CA SER A 349 5.75 9.36 6.90
C SER A 349 4.63 8.38 7.19
N HIS A 350 3.49 8.88 7.67
CA HIS A 350 2.31 8.06 7.87
C HIS A 350 1.74 7.55 6.54
N GLY A 351 1.68 8.39 5.50
CA GLY A 351 1.25 7.96 4.18
C GLY A 351 2.11 6.81 3.67
N TRP A 352 3.41 6.87 3.93
CA TRP A 352 4.33 5.79 3.65
C TRP A 352 4.12 4.54 4.50
N LEU A 353 3.99 4.67 5.82
CA LEU A 353 3.74 3.52 6.70
C LEU A 353 2.45 2.81 6.32
N PHE A 354 1.40 3.58 6.00
CA PHE A 354 0.13 3.05 5.51
C PHE A 354 0.31 2.36 4.15
N ARG A 355 0.98 3.00 3.20
CA ARG A 355 1.34 2.39 1.91
C ARG A 355 2.13 1.09 2.09
N ARG A 356 3.13 1.06 2.97
CA ARG A 356 3.93 -0.13 3.31
C ARG A 356 3.05 -1.24 3.90
N HIS A 357 2.07 -0.90 4.73
CA HIS A 357 1.08 -1.85 5.24
C HIS A 357 0.20 -2.41 4.10
N VAL A 358 -0.27 -1.56 3.18
CA VAL A 358 -1.03 -1.98 2.00
C VAL A 358 -0.19 -2.91 1.11
N LEU A 359 1.04 -2.52 0.75
CA LEU A 359 1.99 -3.33 -0.03
C LEU A 359 2.34 -4.65 0.65
N GLY A 360 2.56 -4.65 1.96
CA GLY A 360 2.78 -5.87 2.73
C GLY A 360 1.56 -6.79 2.76
N SER A 361 0.35 -6.22 2.79
CA SER A 361 -0.90 -6.98 2.71
C SER A 361 -1.15 -7.53 1.31
N LEU A 362 -0.78 -6.77 0.27
CA LEU A 362 -0.78 -7.16 -1.13
C LEU A 362 0.13 -8.35 -1.40
N GLU A 363 1.39 -8.28 -0.98
CA GLU A 363 2.33 -9.37 -1.23
C GLU A 363 1.87 -10.69 -0.57
N LYS A 364 1.36 -10.60 0.66
CA LYS A 364 0.76 -11.76 1.35
C LYS A 364 -0.46 -12.31 0.61
N THR A 365 -1.31 -11.43 0.09
CA THR A 365 -2.49 -11.80 -0.70
C THR A 365 -2.08 -12.46 -2.01
N LYS A 366 -1.09 -11.91 -2.72
CA LYS A 366 -0.48 -12.46 -3.94
C LYS A 366 0.06 -13.87 -3.71
N VAL A 367 0.90 -14.07 -2.70
CA VAL A 367 1.46 -15.39 -2.39
C VAL A 367 0.36 -16.41 -2.09
N ALA A 368 -0.65 -16.03 -1.30
CA ALA A 368 -1.78 -16.91 -0.98
C ALA A 368 -2.66 -17.23 -2.20
N PHE A 369 -2.87 -16.25 -3.08
CA PHE A 369 -3.62 -16.40 -4.32
C PHE A 369 -2.89 -17.32 -5.31
N LEU A 370 -1.61 -17.07 -5.58
CA LEU A 370 -0.81 -17.91 -6.48
C LEU A 370 -0.71 -19.36 -5.99
N LYS A 371 -0.60 -19.57 -4.68
CA LYS A 371 -0.66 -20.91 -4.07
C LYS A 371 -2.02 -21.58 -4.22
N SER A 372 -3.10 -20.81 -4.27
CA SER A 372 -4.46 -21.32 -4.46
C SER A 372 -4.72 -21.69 -5.93
N VAL A 373 -4.17 -20.92 -6.87
CA VAL A 373 -4.25 -21.18 -8.32
C VAL A 373 -3.40 -22.39 -8.70
N ASN A 374 -2.19 -22.49 -8.14
CA ASN A 374 -1.25 -23.59 -8.38
C ASN A 374 -1.06 -24.40 -7.10
N PRO A 375 -2.06 -25.21 -6.69
CA PRO A 375 -1.93 -26.02 -5.49
C PRO A 375 -0.78 -27.00 -5.66
N GLU A 376 0.20 -26.96 -4.75
CA GLU A 376 1.25 -27.97 -4.72
C GLU A 376 0.60 -29.36 -4.70
N PRO A 377 1.10 -30.31 -5.52
CA PRO A 377 0.55 -31.66 -5.54
C PRO A 377 0.58 -32.17 -4.10
N LYS A 378 -0.60 -32.50 -3.56
CA LYS A 378 -0.75 -32.98 -2.19
C LYS A 378 0.26 -34.10 -2.01
N ARG A 379 1.35 -33.84 -1.27
CA ARG A 379 2.34 -34.87 -0.95
C ARG A 379 1.55 -36.01 -0.35
N LYS A 380 1.46 -37.13 -1.08
CA LYS A 380 0.77 -38.32 -0.57
C LYS A 380 1.33 -38.53 0.83
N PRO A 381 0.47 -38.61 1.87
CA PRO A 381 0.96 -38.75 3.23
C PRO A 381 1.93 -39.92 3.22
N THR A 382 3.22 -39.62 3.41
CA THR A 382 4.25 -40.64 3.51
C THR A 382 3.75 -41.57 4.59
N LEU A 383 3.36 -42.79 4.19
CA LEU A 383 2.84 -43.81 5.06
C LEU A 383 3.70 -43.79 6.31
N LYS A 384 3.12 -43.33 7.43
CA LYS A 384 3.85 -43.28 8.71
C LYS A 384 4.46 -44.69 8.85
N PRO A 385 5.79 -44.81 9.01
CA PRO A 385 6.42 -46.12 9.10
C PRO A 385 5.65 -46.89 10.17
N LYS A 386 5.06 -48.02 9.75
CA LYS A 386 4.26 -48.86 10.65
C LYS A 386 5.10 -49.06 11.93
N PRO A 387 4.55 -48.80 13.13
CA PRO A 387 5.29 -48.99 14.36
C PRO A 387 5.88 -50.40 14.32
N LYS A 388 7.21 -50.51 14.37
CA LYS A 388 7.90 -51.80 14.43
C LYS A 388 7.27 -52.56 15.59
N ARG A 389 6.54 -53.65 15.28
CA ARG A 389 6.01 -54.57 16.29
C ARG A 389 7.19 -54.94 17.19
N LYS A 390 7.19 -54.47 18.44
CA LYS A 390 8.11 -54.99 19.45
C LYS A 390 7.84 -56.49 19.54
N SER A 391 8.77 -57.28 19.04
CA SER A 391 8.77 -58.73 19.25
C SER A 391 8.78 -58.98 20.75
N LYS A 392 7.64 -59.42 21.30
CA LYS A 392 7.58 -59.95 22.66
C LYS A 392 8.45 -61.20 22.70
N SER A 393 9.67 -61.08 23.23
CA SER A 393 10.47 -62.23 23.64
C SER A 393 9.72 -62.95 24.77
N LYS A 394 9.16 -64.11 24.47
CA LYS A 394 8.69 -65.06 25.49
C LYS A 394 9.91 -65.56 26.25
N ALA A 395 10.08 -65.12 27.49
CA ALA A 395 10.93 -65.82 28.45
C ALA A 395 10.24 -67.15 28.81
N LYS A 396 10.91 -68.27 28.50
CA LYS A 396 10.60 -69.58 29.08
C LYS A 396 11.35 -69.64 30.42
N SER A 397 10.64 -69.71 31.54
CA SER A 397 11.21 -70.22 32.79
C SER A 397 11.12 -71.75 32.77
N LYS A 398 12.24 -72.39 33.11
CA LYS A 398 12.27 -73.77 33.60
C LYS A 398 12.09 -73.74 35.11
#